data_AF-A0A659SDE7-F1
#
_entry.id   AF-A0A659SDE7-F1
#
_cell.length_a   1.000
_cell.length_b   1.000
_cell.length_c   1.000
_cell.angle_alpha   90.00
_cell.angle_beta   90.00
_cell.angle_gamma   90.00
#
_symmetry.space_group_name_H-M   'P 1'
#
loop_
_entity.id
_entity.type
_entity.pdbx_description
1 polymer ?
#
loop_
_entity_poly.entity_id
_entity_poly.type
_entity_poly.pdbx_seq_one_letter_code
_entity_poly.pdbx_strand_id
1 'polypeptide(L)'
;MERVLIVNADDFGLSKGQNYGIVEAYRNGVVTSTTALVNGEAIGHAAQLSRELPALGVGMHFVLTLGKPVSEMPGLTRDGLLGKWIWQMAEEDTLPLDEIAHELACQYQRFIDVFGREPTHLDSHHHVHMF
;
A
#
# COMPACT_ATOMS: atom_id res chain seq x y z
N MET A 1 -5.27 18.66 -27.67
CA MET A 1 -5.34 17.57 -26.67
C MET A 1 -4.98 18.15 -25.33
N GLU A 2 -5.83 17.95 -24.34
CA GLU A 2 -5.58 18.32 -22.96
C GLU A 2 -4.57 17.32 -22.35
N ARG A 3 -3.61 17.80 -21.55
CA ARG A 3 -2.65 16.93 -20.85
C ARG A 3 -3.15 16.73 -19.43
N VAL A 4 -3.29 15.48 -19.01
CA VAL A 4 -3.72 15.11 -17.66
C VAL A 4 -2.52 14.56 -16.90
N LEU A 5 -2.35 14.98 -15.64
CA LEU A 5 -1.31 14.53 -14.74
C LEU A 5 -1.94 14.04 -13.43
N ILE A 6 -1.57 12.84 -13.00
CA ILE A 6 -1.87 12.32 -11.67
C ILE A 6 -0.59 12.45 -10.85
N VAL A 7 -0.69 13.09 -9.68
CA VAL A 7 0.40 13.16 -8.72
C VAL A 7 0.01 12.29 -7.55
N ASN A 8 0.56 11.08 -7.50
CA ASN A 8 0.35 10.12 -6.43
C ASN A 8 1.39 10.31 -5.32
N ALA A 9 0.94 10.33 -4.07
CA ALA A 9 1.82 10.24 -2.92
C ALA A 9 1.73 8.84 -2.30
N ASP A 10 2.85 8.14 -2.21
CA ASP A 10 2.89 6.77 -1.70
C ASP A 10 2.85 6.72 -0.16
N ASP A 11 2.66 5.53 0.39
CA ASP A 11 2.80 5.20 1.81
C ASP A 11 1.74 5.79 2.77
N PHE A 12 0.52 6.04 2.28
CA PHE A 12 -0.59 6.42 3.16
C PHE A 12 -0.94 5.28 4.12
N GLY A 13 -1.01 5.56 5.41
CA GLY A 13 -1.20 4.57 6.45
C GLY A 13 0.09 4.04 7.09
N LEU A 14 1.28 4.40 6.58
CA LEU A 14 2.56 4.02 7.18
C LEU A 14 2.70 4.55 8.63
N SER A 15 2.48 5.85 8.81
CA SER A 15 2.52 6.52 10.11
C SER A 15 1.59 7.72 10.12
N LYS A 16 1.23 8.22 11.31
CA LYS A 16 0.40 9.43 11.41
C LYS A 16 1.09 10.65 10.79
N GLY A 17 2.41 10.77 10.95
CA GLY A 17 3.19 11.84 10.34
C GLY A 17 3.13 11.81 8.81
N GLN A 18 3.29 10.62 8.21
CA GLN A 18 3.18 10.44 6.76
C GLN A 18 1.77 10.82 6.26
N ASN A 19 0.72 10.37 6.97
CA ASN A 19 -0.65 10.70 6.62
C ASN A 19 -0.91 12.20 6.62
N TYR A 20 -0.45 12.91 7.66
CA TYR A 20 -0.60 14.37 7.71
C TYR A 20 0.17 15.07 6.61
N GLY A 21 1.39 14.61 6.29
CA GLY A 21 2.17 15.15 5.18
C GLY A 21 1.46 15.00 3.83
N ILE A 22 0.86 13.84 3.58
CA ILE A 22 0.09 13.57 2.35
C ILE A 22 -1.16 14.46 2.30
N VAL A 23 -1.90 14.57 3.41
CA VAL A 23 -3.07 15.45 3.49
C VAL A 23 -2.70 16.92 3.28
N GLU A 24 -1.59 17.37 3.84
CA GLU A 24 -1.08 18.73 3.66
C GLU A 24 -0.70 18.98 2.19
N ALA A 25 0.01 18.04 1.56
CA ALA A 25 0.39 18.12 0.16
C ALA A 25 -0.81 18.03 -0.81
N TYR A 26 -1.90 17.37 -0.41
CA TYR A 26 -3.17 17.38 -1.14
C TYR A 26 -3.92 18.71 -0.99
N ARG A 27 -4.01 19.24 0.24
CA ARG A 27 -4.76 20.48 0.53
C ARG A 27 -4.06 21.72 -0.02
N ASN A 28 -2.73 21.77 0.10
CA ASN A 28 -1.93 22.98 -0.14
C ASN A 28 -0.85 22.77 -1.21
N GLY A 29 -0.88 21.66 -1.93
CA GLY A 29 0.11 21.30 -2.95
C GLY A 29 -0.52 20.74 -4.22
N VAL A 30 0.23 19.87 -4.90
CA VAL A 30 -0.12 19.33 -6.22
C VAL A 30 -0.56 17.86 -6.18
N VAL A 31 -0.58 17.24 -5.00
CA VAL A 31 -0.99 15.83 -4.86
C VAL A 31 -2.46 15.70 -5.19
N THR A 32 -2.81 14.74 -6.04
CA THR A 32 -4.19 14.46 -6.46
C THR A 32 -4.66 13.06 -6.08
N SER A 33 -3.71 12.17 -5.74
CA SER A 33 -3.95 10.77 -5.41
C SER A 33 -2.99 10.28 -4.34
N THR A 34 -3.32 9.18 -3.68
CA THR A 34 -2.43 8.47 -2.76
C THR A 34 -2.70 6.98 -2.77
N THR A 35 -1.73 6.17 -2.37
CA THR A 35 -1.85 4.71 -2.27
C THR A 35 -1.56 4.24 -0.85
N ALA A 36 -2.43 3.39 -0.32
CA ALA A 36 -2.43 3.03 1.09
C ALA A 36 -1.75 1.69 1.39
N LEU A 37 -0.84 1.67 2.36
CA LEU A 37 -0.21 0.50 2.95
C LEU A 37 -1.14 -0.13 3.99
N VAL A 38 -1.88 -1.16 3.61
CA VAL A 38 -2.92 -1.74 4.48
C VAL A 38 -2.39 -2.44 5.73
N ASN A 39 -1.12 -2.85 5.72
CA ASN A 39 -0.44 -3.41 6.88
C ASN A 39 0.25 -2.34 7.76
N GLY A 40 0.18 -1.06 7.37
CA GLY A 40 0.77 0.06 8.10
C GLY A 40 0.06 0.32 9.42
N GLU A 41 0.83 0.73 10.43
CA GLU A 41 0.31 0.95 11.80
C GLU A 41 -0.75 2.06 11.86
N ALA A 42 -0.69 3.03 10.95
CA ALA A 42 -1.59 4.18 10.90
C ALA A 42 -2.68 4.05 9.82
N ILE A 43 -2.95 2.85 9.30
CA ILE A 43 -3.96 2.65 8.24
C ILE A 43 -5.37 3.09 8.68
N GLY A 44 -5.76 2.85 9.94
CA GLY A 44 -7.04 3.31 10.47
C GLY A 44 -7.15 4.85 10.51
N HIS A 45 -6.02 5.53 10.82
CA HIS A 45 -5.95 6.98 10.78
C HIS A 45 -6.03 7.53 9.34
N ALA A 46 -5.40 6.84 8.38
CA ALA A 46 -5.50 7.15 6.95
C ALA A 46 -6.97 7.04 6.46
N ALA A 47 -7.67 5.97 6.84
CA ALA A 47 -9.07 5.80 6.49
C ALA A 47 -9.95 6.90 7.08
N GLN A 48 -9.74 7.30 8.34
CA GLN A 48 -10.45 8.43 8.95
C GLN A 48 -10.26 9.72 8.14
N LEU A 49 -9.00 10.09 7.84
CA LEU A 49 -8.69 11.29 7.07
C LEU A 49 -9.28 11.25 5.65
N SER A 50 -9.30 10.08 5.02
CA SER A 50 -9.86 9.94 3.67
C SER A 50 -11.36 10.27 3.59
N ARG A 51 -12.12 10.04 4.68
CA ARG A 51 -13.54 10.39 4.75
C ARG A 51 -13.77 11.90 4.79
N GLU A 52 -12.81 12.64 5.32
CA GLU A 52 -12.83 14.12 5.36
C GLU A 52 -12.43 14.73 4.00
N LEU A 53 -11.88 13.92 3.08
CA LEU A 53 -11.31 14.34 1.80
C LEU A 53 -11.87 13.50 0.64
N PRO A 54 -13.19 13.57 0.35
CA PRO A 54 -13.83 12.66 -0.60
C PRO A 54 -13.32 12.78 -2.05
N ALA A 55 -12.69 13.91 -2.40
CA ALA A 55 -12.09 14.14 -3.72
C ALA A 55 -10.63 13.67 -3.84
N LEU A 56 -9.98 13.22 -2.74
CA LEU A 56 -8.67 12.58 -2.81
C LEU A 56 -8.83 11.15 -3.34
N GLY A 57 -8.17 10.84 -4.45
CA GLY A 57 -8.07 9.47 -4.94
C GLY A 57 -7.27 8.61 -3.95
N VAL A 58 -7.83 7.48 -3.52
CA VAL A 58 -7.15 6.54 -2.62
C VAL A 58 -7.10 5.16 -3.27
N GLY A 59 -5.91 4.79 -3.71
CA GLY A 59 -5.58 3.45 -4.19
C GLY A 59 -4.97 2.57 -3.10
N MET A 60 -4.61 1.34 -3.45
CA MET A 60 -3.94 0.40 -2.56
C MET A 60 -2.50 0.17 -2.99
N HIS A 61 -1.60 0.25 -2.01
CA HIS A 61 -0.17 0.03 -2.16
C HIS A 61 0.19 -1.37 -1.66
N PHE A 62 0.31 -2.34 -2.56
CA PHE A 62 0.69 -3.71 -2.17
C PHE A 62 2.07 -3.72 -1.51
N VAL A 63 2.22 -4.52 -0.45
CA VAL A 63 3.45 -4.53 0.35
C VAL A 63 3.93 -5.94 0.62
N LEU A 64 5.13 -6.25 0.13
CA LEU A 64 5.80 -7.54 0.34
C LEU A 64 7.19 -7.39 0.96
N THR A 65 7.56 -6.17 1.39
CA THR A 65 8.93 -5.84 1.82
C THR A 65 9.03 -5.10 3.15
N LEU A 66 7.91 -4.81 3.82
CA LEU A 66 7.88 -3.97 5.02
C LEU A 66 6.77 -4.42 5.97
N GLY A 67 7.09 -4.46 7.26
CA GLY A 67 6.11 -4.72 8.33
C GLY A 67 5.68 -6.18 8.41
N LYS A 68 4.61 -6.43 9.17
CA LYS A 68 3.99 -7.76 9.25
C LYS A 68 3.03 -7.94 8.06
N PRO A 69 2.95 -9.13 7.45
CA PRO A 69 1.91 -9.42 6.46
C PRO A 69 0.53 -9.46 7.13
N VAL A 70 -0.53 -9.42 6.31
CA VAL A 70 -1.92 -9.56 6.76
C VAL A 70 -2.27 -11.04 7.00
N SER A 71 -1.70 -11.94 6.20
CA SER A 71 -1.82 -13.39 6.27
C SER A 71 -0.51 -14.05 6.70
N GLU A 72 -0.52 -15.35 7.01
CA GLU A 72 0.71 -16.09 7.32
C GLU A 72 1.52 -16.32 6.04
N MET A 73 2.80 -15.94 6.07
CA MET A 73 3.72 -16.09 4.94
C MET A 73 5.06 -16.70 5.37
N PRO A 74 5.10 -17.96 5.83
CA PRO A 74 6.32 -18.59 6.34
C PRO A 74 7.41 -18.74 5.26
N GLY A 75 7.05 -18.81 3.98
CA GLY A 75 8.00 -18.88 2.88
C GLY A 75 8.68 -17.54 2.57
N LEU A 76 8.02 -16.41 2.89
CA LEU A 76 8.53 -15.07 2.58
C LEU A 76 9.03 -14.30 3.82
N THR A 77 8.48 -14.53 5.01
CA THR A 77 8.83 -13.74 6.20
C THR A 77 10.06 -14.26 6.92
N ARG A 78 10.77 -13.35 7.60
CA ARG A 78 11.84 -13.68 8.56
C ARG A 78 11.46 -13.05 9.89
N ASP A 79 11.40 -13.85 10.95
CA ASP A 79 10.87 -13.44 12.26
C ASP A 79 9.46 -12.80 12.19
N GLY A 80 8.64 -13.28 11.25
CA GLY A 80 7.27 -12.79 11.02
C GLY A 80 7.18 -11.41 10.35
N LEU A 81 8.29 -10.88 9.85
CA LEU A 81 8.35 -9.61 9.12
C LEU A 81 8.65 -9.84 7.65
N LEU A 82 8.11 -8.97 6.80
CA LEU A 82 8.46 -8.84 5.40
C LEU A 82 9.76 -8.01 5.26
N GLY A 83 10.49 -8.23 4.18
CA GLY A 83 11.76 -7.54 3.95
C GLY A 83 12.24 -7.58 2.51
N LYS A 84 13.31 -6.82 2.23
CA LYS A 84 13.88 -6.65 0.90
C LYS A 84 14.56 -7.90 0.32
N TRP A 85 14.60 -9.01 1.05
CA TRP A 85 15.13 -10.28 0.54
C TRP A 85 14.23 -10.93 -0.52
N ILE A 86 12.99 -10.46 -0.70
CA ILE A 86 12.14 -10.88 -1.82
C ILE A 86 12.85 -10.72 -3.16
N TRP A 87 13.70 -9.71 -3.33
CA TRP A 87 14.45 -9.47 -4.56
C TRP A 87 15.44 -10.58 -4.86
N GLN A 88 16.19 -11.01 -3.84
CA GLN A 88 17.09 -12.14 -3.97
C GLN A 88 16.30 -13.42 -4.30
N MET A 89 15.16 -13.63 -3.64
CA MET A 89 14.32 -14.80 -3.91
C MET A 89 13.73 -14.79 -5.33
N ALA A 90 13.39 -13.61 -5.86
CA ALA A 90 12.93 -13.44 -7.24
C ALA A 90 14.05 -13.77 -8.24
N GLU A 91 15.28 -13.30 -7.99
CA GLU A 91 16.46 -13.64 -8.81
C GLU A 91 16.77 -15.15 -8.78
N GLU A 92 16.51 -15.80 -7.65
CA GLU A 92 16.74 -17.24 -7.45
C GLU A 92 15.55 -18.12 -7.90
N ASP A 93 14.44 -17.54 -8.38
CA ASP A 93 13.19 -18.22 -8.74
C ASP A 93 12.63 -19.09 -7.58
N THR A 94 12.71 -18.57 -6.36
CA THR A 94 12.29 -19.26 -5.12
C THR A 94 11.11 -18.58 -4.43
N LEU A 95 10.41 -17.69 -5.12
CA LEU A 95 9.25 -16.97 -4.55
C LEU A 95 8.11 -17.95 -4.22
N PRO A 96 7.52 -17.87 -3.01
CA PRO A 96 6.33 -18.63 -2.67
C PRO A 96 5.09 -17.98 -3.31
N LEU A 97 4.90 -18.18 -4.61
CA LEU A 97 3.87 -17.48 -5.41
C LEU A 97 2.44 -17.70 -4.88
N ASP A 98 2.12 -18.88 -4.36
CA ASP A 98 0.81 -19.16 -3.76
C ASP A 98 0.58 -18.36 -2.47
N GLU A 99 1.60 -18.22 -1.61
CA GLU A 99 1.54 -17.38 -0.41
C GLU A 99 1.38 -15.90 -0.79
N ILE A 100 2.13 -15.45 -1.80
CA ILE A 100 2.04 -14.08 -2.30
C ILE A 100 0.63 -13.81 -2.84
N ALA A 101 0.09 -14.68 -3.70
CA ALA A 101 -1.26 -14.51 -4.25
C ALA A 101 -2.32 -14.44 -3.13
N HIS A 102 -2.20 -15.29 -2.12
CA HIS A 102 -3.08 -15.26 -0.95
C HIS A 102 -2.96 -13.95 -0.16
N GLU A 103 -1.73 -13.50 0.12
CA GLU A 103 -1.49 -12.24 0.82
C GLU A 103 -2.05 -11.04 0.07
N LEU A 104 -1.86 -10.97 -1.25
CA LEU A 104 -2.41 -9.88 -2.06
C LEU A 104 -3.95 -9.85 -1.98
N ALA A 105 -4.62 -11.00 -2.00
CA ALA A 105 -6.06 -11.07 -1.79
C ALA A 105 -6.46 -10.60 -0.38
N CYS A 106 -5.70 -10.99 0.66
CA CYS A 106 -5.92 -10.53 2.03
C CYS A 106 -5.70 -9.03 2.20
N GLN A 107 -4.68 -8.45 1.56
CA GLN A 107 -4.43 -7.01 1.55
C GLN A 107 -5.57 -6.25 0.88
N TYR A 108 -6.05 -6.74 -0.27
CA TYR A 108 -7.19 -6.17 -0.98
C TYR A 108 -8.46 -6.17 -0.13
N GLN A 109 -8.77 -7.29 0.51
CA GLN A 109 -9.94 -7.38 1.39
C GLN A 109 -9.79 -6.44 2.59
N ARG A 110 -8.61 -6.40 3.21
CA ARG A 110 -8.32 -5.50 4.33
C ARG A 110 -8.49 -4.03 3.94
N PHE A 111 -8.13 -3.63 2.72
CA PHE A 111 -8.40 -2.29 2.21
C PHE A 111 -9.90 -1.99 2.27
N ILE A 112 -10.72 -2.87 1.71
CA ILE A 112 -12.18 -2.70 1.68
C ILE A 112 -12.73 -2.60 3.10
N ASP A 113 -12.28 -3.45 4.02
CA ASP A 113 -12.75 -3.46 5.40
C ASP A 113 -12.42 -2.15 6.14
N VAL A 114 -11.26 -1.57 5.87
CA VAL A 114 -10.77 -0.36 6.57
C VAL A 114 -11.34 0.93 5.95
N PHE A 115 -11.43 1.00 4.62
CA PHE A 115 -11.90 2.20 3.90
C PHE A 115 -13.40 2.17 3.58
N GLY A 116 -14.05 1.00 3.64
CA GLY A 116 -15.46 0.82 3.30
C GLY A 116 -15.76 0.92 1.79
N ARG A 117 -14.74 0.83 0.94
CA ARG A 117 -14.82 0.93 -0.52
C ARG A 117 -13.63 0.24 -1.20
N GLU A 118 -13.77 -0.09 -2.48
CA GLU A 118 -12.66 -0.58 -3.31
C GLU A 118 -11.60 0.52 -3.56
N PRO A 119 -10.32 0.14 -3.75
CA PRO A 119 -9.28 1.10 -4.11
C PRO A 119 -9.51 1.65 -5.53
N THR A 120 -9.16 2.92 -5.77
CA THR A 120 -9.36 3.54 -7.09
C THR A 120 -8.33 3.06 -8.14
N HIS A 121 -7.19 2.56 -7.69
CA HIS A 121 -6.08 2.04 -8.49
C HIS A 121 -5.15 1.21 -7.59
N LEU A 122 -4.21 0.51 -8.22
CA LEU A 122 -3.26 -0.38 -7.56
C LEU A 122 -1.84 -0.02 -7.98
N ASP A 123 -0.92 -0.08 -7.04
CA ASP A 123 0.52 -0.05 -7.22
C ASP A 123 1.18 -0.90 -6.12
N SER A 124 2.49 -0.79 -5.93
CA SER A 124 3.17 -1.56 -4.90
C SER A 124 4.38 -0.86 -4.30
N HIS A 125 4.58 -1.05 -3.01
CA HIS A 125 5.73 -0.56 -2.28
C HIS A 125 7.03 -1.15 -2.83
N HIS A 126 8.04 -0.29 -3.00
CA HIS A 126 9.31 -0.59 -3.65
C HIS A 126 9.19 -1.23 -5.06
N HIS A 127 8.08 -1.04 -5.77
CA HIS A 127 7.87 -1.60 -7.12
C HIS A 127 8.00 -3.13 -7.21
N VAL A 128 7.58 -3.87 -6.18
CA VAL A 128 7.61 -5.36 -6.16
C VAL A 128 6.85 -6.03 -7.30
N HIS A 129 5.93 -5.32 -7.97
CA HIS A 129 5.21 -5.84 -9.13
C HIS A 129 6.02 -5.87 -10.45
N MET A 130 7.23 -5.30 -10.47
CA MET A 130 8.04 -5.18 -11.69
C MET A 130 8.95 -6.38 -11.96
N PHE A 131 8.97 -7.35 -11.06
CA PHE A 131 9.82 -8.55 -11.11
C PHE A 131 8.93 -9.79 -11.02
#